data_AF-J8VRR0-F1
#
_entry.id   AF-J8VRR0-F1
#
_cell.length_a   1.000
_cell.length_b   1.000
_cell.length_c   1.000
_cell.angle_alpha   90.00
_cell.angle_beta   90.00
_cell.angle_gamma   90.00
#
_symmetry.space_group_name_H-M   'P 1'
#
loop_
_entity.id
_entity.type
_entity.pdbx_description
1 polymer ?
#
loop_
_entity_poly.entity_id
_entity_poly.type
_entity_poly.pdbx_seq_one_letter_code
_entity_poly.pdbx_strand_id
1 'polypeptide(L)'
;MKSALQSIRKSQWRWDFAVASHGASFHAPQEVTRILGQSLGYAQEARLAIAKVLARHGFSGDVPMPDISTKEKAWAYIGVDGKKLQADKAEFMKTVVPKWVQSAKAQGKLIEL
;
A
#
# COMPACT_ATOMS: atom_id res chain seq x y z
N MET A 1 -5.07 8.49 20.14
CA MET A 1 -4.56 7.86 18.90
C MET A 1 -4.09 6.41 19.03
N LYS A 2 -3.42 5.98 20.12
CA LYS A 2 -2.86 4.61 20.24
C LYS A 2 -3.83 3.47 19.86
N SER A 3 -5.07 3.50 20.36
CA SER A 3 -6.09 2.49 20.03
C SER A 3 -6.46 2.49 18.55
N ALA A 4 -6.77 3.66 17.98
CA ALA A 4 -7.07 3.81 16.56
C ALA A 4 -5.94 3.28 15.66
N LEU A 5 -4.69 3.65 15.95
CA LEU A 5 -3.52 3.20 15.17
C LEU A 5 -3.31 1.68 15.27
N GLN A 6 -3.57 1.08 16.43
CA GLN A 6 -3.51 -0.38 16.59
C GLN A 6 -4.59 -1.09 15.78
N SER A 7 -5.82 -0.58 15.76
CA SER A 7 -6.90 -1.15 14.93
C SER A 7 -6.62 -0.96 13.43
N ILE A 8 -6.09 0.19 13.01
CA ILE A 8 -5.62 0.42 11.61
C ILE A 8 -4.55 -0.62 11.25
N ARG A 9 -3.52 -0.81 12.08
CA ARG A 9 -2.46 -1.81 11.83
C ARG A 9 -3.03 -3.21 11.68
N LYS A 10 -3.95 -3.62 12.57
CA LYS A 10 -4.58 -4.96 12.53
C LYS A 10 -5.46 -5.15 11.30
N SER A 11 -6.22 -4.11 10.92
CA SER A 11 -7.07 -4.11 9.74
C SER A 11 -6.24 -4.24 8.47
N GLN A 12 -5.29 -3.31 8.29
CA GLN A 12 -4.47 -3.26 7.08
C GLN A 12 -3.61 -4.51 6.90
N TRP A 13 -3.04 -5.07 7.97
CA TRP A 13 -2.33 -6.36 7.90
C TRP A 13 -3.19 -7.49 7.32
N ARG A 14 -4.45 -7.58 7.74
CA ARG A 14 -5.37 -8.64 7.31
C ARG A 14 -5.82 -8.43 5.88
N TRP A 15 -6.18 -7.19 5.54
CA TRP A 15 -6.50 -6.84 4.16
C TRP A 15 -5.33 -7.17 3.23
N ASP A 16 -4.12 -6.75 3.57
CA ASP A 16 -2.92 -6.95 2.75
C ASP A 16 -2.61 -8.45 2.61
N PHE A 17 -2.59 -9.20 3.72
CA PHE A 17 -2.43 -10.66 3.68
C PHE A 17 -3.45 -11.34 2.76
N ALA A 18 -4.72 -10.91 2.78
CA ALA A 18 -5.79 -11.49 2.00
C ALA A 18 -5.66 -11.21 0.49
N VAL A 19 -5.11 -10.05 0.09
CA VAL A 19 -5.06 -9.61 -1.32
C VAL A 19 -3.66 -9.63 -1.94
N ALA A 20 -2.60 -9.80 -1.15
CA ALA A 20 -1.22 -9.86 -1.62
C ALA A 20 -0.96 -11.07 -2.54
N SER A 21 -1.70 -12.17 -2.35
CA SER A 21 -1.71 -13.30 -3.28
C SER A 21 -2.84 -13.13 -4.30
N HIS A 22 -2.47 -12.84 -5.55
CA HIS A 22 -3.42 -12.70 -6.66
C HIS A 22 -4.32 -13.93 -6.87
N GLY A 23 -3.86 -15.14 -6.50
CA GLY A 23 -4.65 -16.38 -6.61
C GLY A 23 -5.42 -16.78 -5.35
N ALA A 24 -5.39 -15.97 -4.28
CA ALA A 24 -5.94 -16.37 -2.98
C ALA A 24 -7.46 -16.59 -3.02
N SER A 25 -8.18 -15.83 -3.85
CA SER A 25 -9.61 -16.00 -4.10
C SER A 25 -9.98 -17.35 -4.71
N PHE A 26 -9.00 -18.06 -5.31
CA PHE A 26 -9.19 -19.40 -5.85
C PHE A 26 -8.63 -20.48 -4.92
N HIS A 27 -7.40 -20.30 -4.42
CA HIS A 27 -6.74 -21.32 -3.59
C HIS A 27 -7.39 -21.50 -2.21
N ALA A 28 -7.91 -20.43 -1.61
CA ALA A 28 -8.52 -20.47 -0.27
C ALA A 28 -9.63 -19.41 -0.09
N PRO A 29 -10.69 -19.42 -0.93
CA PRO A 29 -11.71 -18.37 -0.95
C PRO A 29 -12.34 -18.12 0.42
N GLN A 30 -12.71 -19.17 1.15
CA GLN A 30 -13.37 -19.05 2.45
C GLN A 30 -12.45 -18.39 3.50
N GLU A 31 -11.17 -18.73 3.48
CA GLU A 31 -10.19 -18.15 4.40
C GLU A 31 -9.94 -16.67 4.08
N VAL A 32 -9.81 -16.34 2.80
CA VAL A 32 -9.69 -14.94 2.33
C VAL A 32 -10.90 -14.12 2.76
N THR A 33 -12.12 -14.63 2.54
CA THR A 33 -13.35 -13.94 2.98
C THR A 33 -13.39 -13.78 4.50
N ARG A 34 -13.00 -14.80 5.28
CA ARG A 34 -12.93 -14.72 6.75
C ARG A 34 -11.96 -13.63 7.20
N ILE A 35 -10.77 -13.57 6.62
CA ILE A 35 -9.75 -12.57 6.96
C ILE A 35 -10.20 -11.15 6.56
N LEU A 36 -10.82 -10.98 5.39
CA LEU A 36 -11.40 -9.71 4.98
C LEU A 36 -12.52 -9.25 5.92
N GLY A 37 -13.36 -10.16 6.39
CA GLY A 37 -14.35 -9.87 7.43
C GLY A 37 -13.73 -9.34 8.73
N GLN A 38 -12.64 -9.96 9.19
CA GLN A 38 -11.89 -9.47 10.35
C GLN A 38 -11.25 -8.09 10.09
N SER A 39 -10.71 -7.88 8.89
CA SER A 39 -10.17 -6.58 8.48
C SER A 39 -11.21 -5.48 8.60
N LEU A 40 -12.43 -5.72 8.10
CA LEU A 40 -13.54 -4.79 8.15
C LEU A 40 -13.95 -4.47 9.60
N GLY A 41 -13.99 -5.47 10.48
CA GLY A 41 -14.26 -5.26 11.90
C GLY A 41 -13.26 -4.31 12.56
N TYR A 42 -11.95 -4.52 12.36
CA TYR A 42 -10.93 -3.62 12.89
C TYR A 42 -10.95 -2.22 12.23
N ALA A 43 -11.32 -2.12 10.95
CA ALA A 43 -11.50 -0.82 10.30
C ALA A 43 -12.64 -0.03 10.98
N GLN A 44 -13.74 -0.68 11.35
CA GLN A 44 -14.84 -0.04 12.07
C GLN A 44 -14.43 0.40 13.47
N GLU A 45 -13.69 -0.43 14.22
CA GLU A 45 -13.11 -0.03 15.53
C GLU A 45 -12.23 1.21 15.41
N ALA A 46 -11.37 1.26 14.38
CA ALA A 46 -10.53 2.42 14.10
C ALA A 46 -11.37 3.66 13.81
N ARG A 47 -12.37 3.57 12.93
CA ARG A 47 -13.25 4.70 12.58
C ARG A 47 -13.99 5.24 13.81
N LEU A 48 -14.52 4.36 14.68
CA LEU A 48 -15.18 4.77 15.92
C LEU A 48 -14.22 5.48 16.88
N ALA A 49 -13.00 4.94 17.05
CA ALA A 49 -11.98 5.56 17.90
C ALA A 49 -11.55 6.94 17.36
N ILE A 50 -11.43 7.09 16.05
CA ILE A 50 -11.10 8.36 15.39
C ILE A 50 -12.23 9.37 15.54
N ALA A 51 -13.49 8.96 15.34
CA ALA A 51 -14.64 9.85 15.54
C ALA A 51 -14.68 10.44 16.96
N LYS A 52 -14.38 9.63 17.98
CA LYS A 52 -14.26 10.11 19.38
C LYS A 52 -13.13 11.12 19.56
N VAL A 53 -12.01 10.96 18.85
CA VAL A 53 -10.90 11.93 18.87
C VAL A 53 -11.32 13.23 18.19
N LEU A 54 -11.92 13.16 16.99
CA LEU A 54 -12.40 14.32 16.25
C LEU A 54 -13.41 15.14 17.05
N ALA A 55 -14.38 14.46 17.70
CA ALA A 55 -15.36 15.13 18.55
C ALA A 55 -14.72 15.89 19.72
N ARG A 56 -13.66 15.35 20.33
CA ARG A 56 -12.90 16.05 21.39
C ARG A 56 -12.18 17.31 20.88
N HIS A 57 -11.91 17.36 19.58
CA HIS A 57 -11.34 18.52 18.90
C HIS A 57 -12.40 19.41 18.23
N GLY A 58 -13.69 19.23 18.56
CA GLY A 58 -14.78 20.07 18.05
C GLY A 58 -15.22 19.75 16.62
N PHE A 59 -14.79 18.61 16.05
CA PHE A 59 -15.19 18.19 14.71
C PHE A 59 -16.21 17.05 14.79
N SER A 60 -17.40 17.27 14.25
CA SER A 60 -18.52 16.31 14.26
C SER A 60 -19.10 16.00 12.89
N GLY A 61 -18.52 16.56 11.82
CA GLY A 61 -18.95 16.31 10.44
C GLY A 61 -18.31 15.06 9.84
N ASP A 62 -18.63 14.82 8.58
CA ASP A 62 -17.92 13.82 7.78
C ASP A 62 -16.51 14.33 7.44
N VAL A 63 -15.50 13.46 7.64
CA VAL A 63 -14.12 13.79 7.26
C VAL A 63 -14.05 13.84 5.74
N PRO A 64 -13.72 15.00 5.13
CA PRO A 64 -13.65 15.12 3.68
C PRO A 64 -12.52 14.23 3.14
N MET A 65 -12.81 13.47 2.09
CA MET A 65 -11.82 12.69 1.36
C MET A 65 -11.33 13.49 0.14
N PRO A 66 -10.01 13.50 -0.13
CA PRO A 66 -9.48 14.00 -1.39
C PRO A 66 -10.01 13.19 -2.57
N ASP A 67 -9.95 13.77 -3.77
CA ASP A 67 -10.15 13.01 -4.99
C ASP A 67 -8.97 12.05 -5.22
N ILE A 68 -9.23 10.75 -5.13
CA ILE A 68 -8.26 9.68 -5.38
C ILE A 68 -8.69 8.77 -6.54
N SER A 69 -9.52 9.30 -7.45
CA SER A 69 -10.06 8.57 -8.61
C SER A 69 -8.99 8.11 -9.61
N THR A 70 -7.79 8.69 -9.57
CA THR A 70 -6.64 8.24 -10.36
C THR A 70 -5.41 8.05 -9.47
N LYS A 71 -4.49 7.21 -9.95
CA LYS A 71 -3.20 6.98 -9.29
C LYS A 71 -2.43 8.29 -9.07
N GLU A 72 -2.44 9.19 -10.04
CA GLU A 72 -1.73 10.47 -9.99
C GLU A 72 -2.33 11.40 -8.93
N LYS A 73 -3.67 11.44 -8.82
CA LYS A 73 -4.34 12.21 -7.78
C LYS A 73 -4.06 11.65 -6.38
N ALA A 74 -4.06 10.33 -6.23
CA ALA A 74 -3.69 9.68 -4.98
C ALA A 74 -2.24 9.96 -4.58
N TRP A 75 -1.30 9.89 -5.51
CA TRP A 75 0.11 10.25 -5.29
C TRP A 75 0.27 11.72 -4.88
N ALA A 76 -0.39 12.64 -5.58
CA ALA A 76 -0.35 14.06 -5.23
C ALA A 76 -0.85 14.31 -3.81
N TYR A 77 -1.94 13.65 -3.40
CA TYR A 77 -2.49 13.78 -2.05
C TYR A 77 -1.51 13.35 -0.94
N ILE A 78 -0.74 12.28 -1.17
CA ILE A 78 0.24 11.78 -0.20
C ILE A 78 1.64 12.39 -0.36
N GLY A 79 1.80 13.39 -1.23
CA GLY A 79 3.08 14.09 -1.45
C GLY A 79 4.12 13.33 -2.28
N VAL A 80 3.69 12.37 -3.11
CA VAL A 80 4.59 11.62 -4.01
C VAL A 80 4.79 12.37 -5.33
N ASP A 81 6.04 12.76 -5.62
CA ASP A 81 6.43 13.27 -6.95
C ASP A 81 6.66 12.12 -7.93
N GLY A 82 5.55 11.66 -8.53
CA GLY A 82 5.56 10.54 -9.47
C GLY A 82 6.41 10.78 -10.72
N LYS A 83 6.52 12.03 -11.20
CA LYS A 83 7.30 12.36 -12.39
C LYS A 83 8.79 12.23 -12.09
N LYS A 84 9.23 12.80 -10.97
CA LYS A 84 10.62 12.69 -10.52
C LYS A 84 11.02 11.24 -10.27
N LEU A 85 10.23 10.49 -9.52
CA LEU A 85 10.56 9.09 -9.21
C LEU A 85 10.68 8.22 -10.46
N GLN A 86 9.82 8.45 -11.46
CA GLN A 86 9.90 7.73 -12.74
C GLN A 86 11.12 8.14 -13.57
N ALA A 87 11.45 9.44 -13.61
CA ALA A 87 12.64 9.93 -14.30
C ALA A 87 13.93 9.37 -13.66
N ASP A 88 14.03 9.45 -12.33
CA ASP A 88 15.16 8.92 -11.56
C ASP A 88 15.31 7.39 -11.78
N LYS A 89 14.18 6.66 -11.80
CA LYS A 89 14.20 5.22 -12.10
C LYS A 89 14.62 4.93 -13.53
N ALA A 90 14.15 5.71 -14.51
CA ALA A 90 14.54 5.54 -15.91
C ALA A 90 16.05 5.78 -16.12
N GLU A 91 16.62 6.78 -15.45
CA GLU A 91 18.05 7.06 -15.48
C GLU A 91 18.86 5.91 -14.86
N PHE A 92 18.43 5.40 -13.70
CA PHE A 92 19.03 4.23 -13.08
C PHE A 92 19.03 3.00 -14.01
N MET A 93 17.91 2.76 -14.70
CA MET A 93 17.80 1.64 -15.65
C MET A 93 18.72 1.80 -16.87
N LYS A 94 19.01 3.03 -17.30
CA LYS A 94 19.91 3.31 -18.43
C LYS A 94 21.39 3.30 -18.06
N THR A 95 21.73 3.62 -16.82
CA THR A 95 23.12 3.85 -16.43
C THR A 95 23.72 2.79 -15.51
N VAL A 96 22.93 2.25 -14.58
CA VAL A 96 23.42 1.31 -13.57
C VAL A 96 23.19 -0.13 -14.00
N VAL A 97 21.98 -0.45 -14.45
CA VAL A 97 21.62 -1.82 -14.83
C VAL A 97 22.50 -2.38 -15.95
N PRO A 98 22.86 -1.64 -17.02
CA PRO A 98 23.76 -2.16 -18.05
C PRO A 98 25.16 -2.49 -17.52
N LYS A 99 25.68 -1.69 -16.58
CA LYS A 99 26.97 -1.96 -15.93
C LYS A 99 26.92 -3.23 -15.09
N TRP A 100 25.81 -3.47 -14.38
CA TRP A 100 25.59 -4.71 -13.64
C TRP A 100 25.54 -5.92 -14.58
N VAL A 101 24.82 -5.81 -15.70
CA VAL A 101 24.73 -6.86 -16.72
C VAL A 101 26.12 -7.16 -17.31
N GLN A 102 26.88 -6.14 -17.70
CA GLN A 102 28.25 -6.31 -18.22
C GLN A 102 29.16 -7.00 -17.21
N SER A 103 29.15 -6.55 -15.95
CA SER A 103 29.93 -7.17 -14.88
C SER A 103 29.53 -8.62 -14.62
N ALA A 104 28.23 -8.93 -14.65
CA ALA A 104 27.74 -10.29 -14.45
C ALA A 104 28.17 -11.21 -15.60
N LYS A 105 28.13 -10.73 -16.85
CA LYS A 105 28.63 -11.47 -18.03
C LYS A 105 30.14 -11.72 -17.94
N ALA A 106 30.93 -10.69 -17.61
CA ALA A 106 32.39 -10.82 -17.48
C ALA A 106 32.82 -11.82 -16.39
N GLN A 107 32.01 -11.98 -15.35
CA GLN A 107 32.23 -12.95 -14.27
C GLN A 107 31.59 -14.32 -14.52
N GLY A 108 30.97 -14.54 -15.68
CA GLY A 108 30.28 -15.79 -16.01
C GLY A 108 29.03 -16.08 -15.15
N LYS A 109 28.45 -15.06 -14.51
CA LYS A 109 27.26 -15.18 -13.61
C LYS A 109 25.94 -14.93 -14.33
N LEU A 110 25.98 -14.49 -15.57
CA LEU A 110 24.81 -14.27 -16.41
C LEU A 110 25.06 -14.90 -17.78
N ILE A 111 24.23 -15.90 -18.11
CA ILE A 111 24.22 -16.59 -19.40
C ILE A 111 23.00 -16.05 -20.16
N GLU A 112 23.21 -15.54 -21.37
CA GLU A 112 22.08 -15.26 -22.27
C GLU A 112 21.54 -16.59 -22.78
N LEU A 113 20.24 -16.82 -22.52
CA LEU A 113 19.49 -17.96 -23.07
C LEU A 113 19.20 -17.73 -24.56
#